data_AF-A0A1M5NPK2-F1
#
_entry.id   AF-A0A1M5NPK2-F1
#
_cell.length_a   1.000
_cell.length_b   1.000
_cell.length_c   1.000
_cell.angle_alpha   90.00
_cell.angle_beta   90.00
_cell.angle_gamma   90.00
#
_symmetry.space_group_name_H-M   'P 1'
#
loop_
_entity.id
_entity.type
_entity.pdbx_description
1 polymer ?
#
loop_
_entity_poly.entity_id
_entity_poly.type
_entity_poly.pdbx_seq_one_letter_code
_entity_poly.pdbx_strand_id
1 'polypeptide(L)'
;MKKIVKLSLVCAVLLSGFSTYAIDGNEDFNLHVLKNGKNITFGLNQVQRAKLAIYDKEGTLFYSEIASGKDGILRTFNLQDFPDGVYFLEVEDNAKKVRYEINVNNEVTTLSSKAISSVYKTTEKNTSVAVR
;
A
#
# COMPACT_ATOMS: atom_id res chain seq x y z
N MET A 1 17.43 54.82 16.15
CA MET A 1 17.02 53.86 15.11
C MET A 1 18.22 53.00 14.72
N LYS A 2 18.18 51.69 14.97
CA LYS A 2 19.04 50.70 14.27
C LYS A 2 18.16 49.48 13.98
N LYS A 3 17.99 49.20 12.69
CA LYS A 3 17.13 48.15 12.13
C LYS A 3 17.87 46.81 12.22
N ILE A 4 17.26 45.79 12.79
CA ILE A 4 17.78 44.42 12.72
C ILE A 4 17.31 43.79 11.42
N VAL A 5 18.26 43.10 10.81
CA VAL A 5 18.34 42.69 9.41
C VAL A 5 17.44 41.48 9.14
N LYS A 6 16.93 41.47 7.90
CA LYS A 6 16.09 40.47 7.24
C LYS A 6 16.61 39.04 7.48
N LEU A 7 15.79 38.19 8.11
CA LEU A 7 15.94 36.74 8.06
C LEU A 7 14.89 36.19 7.08
N SER A 8 15.28 36.05 5.83
CA SER A 8 14.50 35.34 4.82
C SER A 8 15.48 34.62 3.92
N LEU A 9 15.13 33.41 3.50
CA LEU A 9 15.92 32.43 2.71
C LEU A 9 16.63 31.43 3.65
N VAL A 10 16.30 30.14 3.68
CA VAL A 10 16.13 29.20 2.57
C VAL A 10 15.06 28.16 2.95
N CYS A 11 13.96 28.07 2.21
CA CYS A 11 13.18 26.83 2.16
C CYS A 11 13.86 25.91 1.15
N ALA A 12 14.57 24.89 1.62
CA ALA A 12 14.95 23.77 0.76
C ALA A 12 13.67 23.00 0.44
N VAL A 13 12.99 23.39 -0.65
CA VAL A 13 11.90 22.60 -1.21
C VAL A 13 12.57 21.37 -1.82
N LEU A 14 12.54 20.25 -1.09
CA LEU A 14 12.82 18.94 -1.65
C LEU A 14 11.68 18.59 -2.61
N LEU A 15 11.73 19.13 -3.83
CA LEU A 15 11.02 18.57 -4.98
C LEU A 15 11.74 17.26 -5.35
N SER A 16 11.54 16.21 -4.56
CA SER A 16 11.78 14.86 -5.07
C SER A 16 10.71 14.59 -6.12
N GLY A 17 11.12 14.63 -7.39
CA GLY A 17 10.24 14.49 -8.54
C GLY A 17 9.41 13.22 -8.46
N PHE A 18 8.10 13.35 -8.64
CA PHE A 18 7.22 12.23 -8.95
C PHE A 18 7.53 11.81 -10.38
N SER A 19 8.44 10.86 -10.55
CA SER A 19 8.61 10.15 -11.81
C SER A 19 7.36 9.34 -12.09
N THR A 20 6.57 9.77 -13.07
CA THR A 20 5.40 9.04 -13.57
C THR A 20 5.90 7.84 -14.37
N TYR A 21 5.99 6.69 -13.71
CA TYR A 21 6.30 5.43 -14.38
C TYR A 21 5.02 4.80 -14.92
N ALA A 22 5.07 4.34 -16.17
CA ALA A 22 3.99 3.59 -16.80
C ALA A 22 3.78 2.27 -16.06
N ILE A 23 2.52 1.99 -15.78
CA ILE A 23 2.04 0.78 -15.14
C ILE A 23 1.79 -0.26 -16.22
N ASP A 24 2.52 -1.37 -16.14
CA ASP A 24 2.25 -2.57 -16.92
C ASP A 24 0.99 -3.26 -16.38
N GLY A 25 0.12 -3.70 -17.29
CA GLY A 25 -1.28 -4.03 -17.05
C GLY A 25 -1.50 -5.36 -16.32
N ASN A 26 -1.18 -5.41 -15.03
CA ASN A 26 -1.82 -6.38 -14.14
C ASN A 26 -3.06 -5.71 -13.53
N GLU A 27 -4.23 -6.33 -13.68
CA GLU A 27 -5.55 -5.81 -13.28
C GLU A 27 -5.74 -5.67 -11.76
N ASP A 28 -4.76 -6.11 -10.97
CA ASP A 28 -4.69 -5.91 -9.54
C ASP A 28 -4.22 -4.52 -9.14
N PHE A 29 -4.19 -4.22 -7.84
CA PHE A 29 -3.74 -2.91 -7.40
C PHE A 29 -2.33 -2.63 -7.94
N ASN A 30 -2.16 -1.48 -8.60
CA ASN A 30 -0.89 -1.08 -9.19
C ASN A 30 0.13 -0.81 -8.10
N LEU A 31 0.78 -1.89 -7.65
CA LEU A 31 1.64 -1.95 -6.49
C LEU A 31 3.05 -1.55 -6.86
N HIS A 32 3.47 -0.37 -6.41
CA HIS A 32 4.87 0.04 -6.50
C HIS A 32 5.61 -0.27 -5.20
N VAL A 33 6.76 -0.95 -5.31
CA VAL A 33 7.57 -1.37 -4.17
C VAL A 33 8.88 -0.61 -4.14
N LEU A 34 9.03 0.28 -3.15
CA LEU A 34 10.33 0.86 -2.81
C LEU A 34 10.91 0.07 -1.65
N LYS A 35 12.12 -0.45 -1.85
CA LYS A 35 12.84 -1.24 -0.84
C LYS A 35 13.96 -0.39 -0.27
N ASN A 36 14.03 -0.32 1.05
CA ASN A 36 15.17 0.23 1.76
C ASN A 36 15.39 -0.56 3.06
N GLY A 37 16.16 -1.65 2.96
CA GLY A 37 16.34 -2.62 4.04
C GLY A 37 15.02 -3.31 4.40
N LYS A 38 14.59 -3.18 5.66
CA LYS A 38 13.33 -3.71 6.19
C LYS A 38 12.12 -2.78 6.02
N ASN A 39 12.27 -1.68 5.27
CA ASN A 39 11.15 -0.84 4.89
C ASN A 39 10.60 -1.25 3.52
N ILE A 40 9.29 -1.46 3.46
CA ILE A 40 8.55 -1.68 2.23
C ILE A 40 7.53 -0.56 2.08
N THR A 41 7.65 0.22 1.01
CA THR A 41 6.61 1.15 0.59
C THR A 41 5.72 0.50 -0.45
N PHE A 42 4.41 0.65 -0.30
CA PHE A 42 3.39 0.25 -1.26
C PHE A 42 2.61 1.47 -1.73
N GLY A 43 2.60 1.66 -3.04
CA GLY A 43 1.70 2.59 -3.73
C GLY A 43 0.51 1.82 -4.31
N LEU A 44 -0.71 2.30 -4.10
CA LEU A 44 -1.94 1.80 -4.71
C LEU A 44 -2.57 2.97 -5.47
N ASN A 45 -2.40 3.01 -6.79
CA ASN A 45 -2.94 4.08 -7.61
C ASN A 45 -4.46 3.93 -7.77
N GLN A 46 -5.18 5.06 -7.80
CA GLN A 46 -6.64 5.13 -7.99
C GLN A 46 -7.49 4.48 -6.87
N VAL A 47 -6.86 3.92 -5.83
CA VAL A 47 -7.53 3.43 -4.62
C VAL A 47 -7.49 4.53 -3.56
N GLN A 48 -8.63 5.14 -3.28
CA GLN A 48 -8.69 6.24 -2.31
C GLN A 48 -8.84 5.78 -0.87
N ARG A 49 -9.34 4.56 -0.66
CA ARG A 49 -9.55 3.97 0.67
C ARG A 49 -9.48 2.45 0.59
N ALA A 50 -8.67 1.85 1.45
CA ALA A 50 -8.57 0.39 1.58
C ALA A 50 -8.26 0.00 3.03
N LYS A 51 -8.73 -1.17 3.43
CA LYS A 51 -8.23 -1.87 4.61
C LYS A 51 -6.96 -2.60 4.22
N LEU A 52 -5.94 -2.45 5.05
CA LEU A 52 -4.66 -3.12 4.91
C LEU A 52 -4.48 -4.04 6.11
N ALA A 53 -3.97 -5.23 5.89
CA ALA A 53 -3.66 -6.17 6.95
C ALA A 53 -2.42 -7.00 6.61
N ILE A 54 -1.58 -7.26 7.60
CA ILE A 54 -0.42 -8.15 7.46
C ILE A 54 -0.66 -9.38 8.33
N TYR A 55 -0.57 -10.55 7.69
CA TYR A 55 -0.69 -11.84 8.34
C TYR A 55 0.62 -12.62 8.22
N ASP A 56 0.93 -13.46 9.20
CA ASP A 56 1.96 -14.49 9.03
C ASP A 56 1.41 -15.69 8.23
N LYS A 57 2.26 -16.71 8.04
CA LYS A 57 1.89 -17.96 7.37
C LYS A 57 0.80 -18.79 8.07
N GLU A 58 0.65 -18.63 9.37
CA GLU A 58 -0.38 -19.33 10.17
C GLU A 58 -1.70 -18.55 10.20
N GLY A 59 -1.74 -17.34 9.62
CA GLY A 59 -2.91 -16.45 9.62
C GLY A 59 -3.01 -15.55 10.85
N THR A 60 -1.97 -15.45 11.67
CA THR A 60 -1.92 -14.50 12.79
C THR A 60 -1.87 -13.08 12.26
N LEU A 61 -2.72 -12.20 12.76
CA LEU A 61 -2.73 -10.78 12.40
C LEU A 61 -1.59 -10.04 13.13
N PHE A 62 -0.65 -9.49 12.36
CA PHE A 62 0.45 -8.68 12.89
C PHE A 62 0.13 -7.18 12.86
N TYR A 63 -0.65 -6.76 11.85
CA TYR A 63 -0.95 -5.35 11.64
C TYR A 63 -2.26 -5.18 10.88
N SER A 64 -3.02 -4.13 11.19
CA SER A 64 -4.11 -3.67 10.33
C SER A 64 -4.35 -2.18 10.45
N GLU A 65 -4.69 -1.54 9.33
CA GLU A 65 -5.15 -0.16 9.29
C GLU A 65 -6.23 0.05 8.21
N ILE A 66 -6.89 1.19 8.28
CA ILE A 66 -7.66 1.73 7.15
C ILE A 66 -6.85 2.90 6.59
N ALA A 67 -6.28 2.70 5.41
CA ALA A 67 -5.54 3.73 4.71
C ALA A 67 -6.46 4.51 3.76
N SER A 68 -6.16 5.79 3.60
CA SER A 68 -6.80 6.65 2.62
C SER A 68 -5.83 7.68 2.05
N GLY A 69 -6.15 8.16 0.85
CA GLY A 69 -5.42 9.21 0.15
C GLY A 69 -6.20 9.73 -1.05
N LYS A 70 -5.96 11.00 -1.41
CA LYS A 70 -6.74 11.70 -2.44
C LYS A 70 -6.53 11.10 -3.84
N ASP A 71 -5.27 10.84 -4.20
CA ASP A 71 -4.87 10.39 -5.53
C ASP A 71 -4.47 8.90 -5.57
N GLY A 72 -4.58 8.22 -4.44
CA GLY A 72 -4.08 6.87 -4.21
C GLY A 72 -3.58 6.71 -2.78
N ILE A 73 -3.22 5.49 -2.41
CA ILE A 73 -2.64 5.18 -1.11
C ILE A 73 -1.14 4.97 -1.28
N LEU A 74 -0.33 5.75 -0.58
CA LEU A 74 1.10 5.51 -0.44
C LEU A 74 1.40 5.29 1.04
N ARG A 75 2.03 4.17 1.37
CA ARG A 75 2.28 3.77 2.76
C ARG A 75 3.54 2.96 2.85
N THR A 76 4.24 3.11 3.97
CA THR A 76 5.50 2.41 4.24
C THR A 76 5.35 1.60 5.52
N PHE A 77 5.66 0.31 5.44
CA PHE A 77 5.77 -0.57 6.60
C PHE A 77 7.24 -0.75 6.96
N ASN A 78 7.54 -0.55 8.24
CA ASN A 78 8.80 -0.95 8.83
C ASN A 78 8.62 -2.36 9.41
N LEU A 79 9.36 -3.32 8.87
CA LEU A 79 9.31 -4.73 9.25
C LEU A 79 10.54 -5.11 10.10
N GLN A 80 11.19 -4.15 10.74
CA GLN A 80 12.39 -4.36 11.55
C GLN A 80 12.17 -5.40 12.65
N ASP A 81 11.03 -5.30 13.32
CA ASP A 81 10.64 -6.14 14.46
C ASP A 81 9.89 -7.41 14.04
N PHE A 82 9.71 -7.63 12.72
CA PHE A 82 9.12 -8.87 12.23
C PHE A 82 10.18 -9.97 12.26
N PRO A 83 9.87 -11.13 12.87
CA PRO A 83 10.70 -12.32 12.73
C PRO A 83 10.94 -12.68 11.26
N ASP A 84 12.03 -13.39 11.01
CA ASP A 84 12.30 -13.95 9.69
C ASP A 84 11.19 -14.96 9.32
N GLY A 85 10.63 -14.80 8.12
CA GLY A 85 9.51 -15.62 7.69
C GLY A 85 8.74 -15.07 6.50
N VAL A 86 7.70 -15.83 6.13
CA VAL A 86 6.75 -15.48 5.07
C VAL A 86 5.52 -14.84 5.68
N TYR A 87 5.15 -13.69 5.14
CA TYR A 87 4.01 -12.88 5.52
C TYR A 87 3.17 -12.56 4.31
N PHE A 88 1.96 -12.08 4.56
CA PHE A 88 1.01 -11.73 3.52
C PHE A 88 0.38 -10.38 3.80
N LEU A 89 0.53 -9.46 2.85
CA LEU A 89 -0.22 -8.22 2.81
C LEU A 89 -1.56 -8.47 2.12
N GLU A 90 -2.65 -8.24 2.84
CA GLU A 90 -3.99 -8.21 2.31
C GLU A 90 -4.46 -6.77 2.14
N VAL A 91 -4.90 -6.44 0.93
CA VAL A 91 -5.48 -5.14 0.57
C VAL A 91 -6.93 -5.37 0.19
N GLU A 92 -7.85 -4.74 0.93
CA GLU A 92 -9.29 -4.87 0.71
C GLU A 92 -9.91 -3.49 0.49
N ASP A 93 -10.51 -3.28 -0.68
CA ASP A 93 -11.34 -2.11 -0.97
C ASP A 93 -12.83 -2.50 -1.04
N ASN A 94 -13.67 -1.63 -1.61
CA ASN A 94 -15.09 -1.90 -1.74
C ASN A 94 -15.42 -2.97 -2.79
N ALA A 95 -14.54 -3.21 -3.76
CA ALA A 95 -14.77 -4.08 -4.91
C ALA A 95 -14.10 -5.44 -4.75
N LYS A 96 -12.91 -5.49 -4.13
CA LYS A 96 -12.09 -6.71 -4.08
C LYS A 96 -11.16 -6.76 -2.87
N LYS A 97 -10.61 -7.96 -2.70
CA LYS A 97 -9.55 -8.31 -1.75
C LYS A 97 -8.41 -8.95 -2.53
N VAL A 98 -7.21 -8.43 -2.35
CA VAL A 98 -6.00 -8.87 -3.06
C VAL A 98 -4.92 -9.19 -2.04
N ARG A 99 -4.20 -10.30 -2.24
CA ARG A 99 -3.16 -10.77 -1.33
C ARG A 99 -1.80 -10.78 -2.03
N TYR A 100 -0.78 -10.30 -1.33
CA TYR A 100 0.61 -10.26 -1.78
C TYR A 100 1.51 -10.95 -0.75
N GLU A 101 2.52 -11.66 -1.22
CA GLU A 101 3.51 -12.32 -0.37
C GLU A 101 4.68 -11.37 -0.03
N ILE A 102 5.07 -11.36 1.24
CA ILE A 102 6.24 -10.67 1.78
C ILE A 102 7.18 -11.73 2.35
N ASN A 103 8.44 -11.75 1.94
CA ASN A 103 9.49 -12.53 2.59
C ASN A 103 10.39 -11.60 3.40
N VAL A 104 10.42 -11.79 4.72
CA VAL A 104 11.30 -11.09 5.67
C VAL A 104 12.47 -12.02 5.99
N ASN A 105 13.69 -11.50 5.86
CA ASN A 105 14.90 -12.17 6.32
C ASN A 105 15.83 -11.13 7.00
N ASN A 106 16.90 -11.60 7.65
CA ASN A 106 17.80 -10.81 8.51
C ASN A 106 18.15 -9.39 8.01
N GLU A 107 18.21 -9.11 6.70
CA GLU A 107 18.54 -7.78 6.17
C GLU A 107 17.67 -7.30 4.99
N VAL A 108 16.98 -8.20 4.27
CA VAL A 108 16.34 -7.88 2.99
C VAL A 108 14.89 -8.32 2.99
N THR A 109 13.97 -7.35 2.95
CA THR A 109 12.57 -7.72 2.70
C THR A 109 12.26 -7.74 1.21
N THR A 110 11.62 -8.81 0.75
CA THR A 110 11.08 -8.89 -0.62
C THR A 110 9.56 -8.95 -0.59
N LEU A 111 8.91 -8.19 -1.47
CA LEU A 111 7.47 -8.24 -1.71
C LEU A 111 7.26 -8.73 -3.14
N SER A 112 6.33 -9.66 -3.33
CA SER A 112 5.90 -10.06 -4.67
C SER A 112 5.26 -8.88 -5.38
N SER A 113 5.74 -8.56 -6.59
CA SER A 113 5.12 -7.55 -7.45
C SER A 113 3.78 -7.99 -8.04
N LYS A 114 3.47 -9.29 -7.97
CA LYS A 114 2.20 -9.86 -8.42
C LYS A 114 1.40 -10.37 -7.24
N ALA A 115 0.09 -10.18 -7.31
CA ALA A 115 -0.82 -10.79 -6.35
C ALA A 115 -0.73 -12.31 -6.43
N ILE A 116 -0.80 -12.96 -5.28
CA ILE A 116 -0.93 -14.43 -5.18
C ILE A 116 -2.42 -14.85 -5.21
N SER A 117 -3.33 -13.93 -4.91
CA SER A 117 -4.77 -14.12 -5.06
C SER A 117 -5.51 -12.79 -5.17
N SER A 118 -6.63 -12.80 -5.89
CA SER A 118 -7.54 -11.67 -6.07
C SER A 118 -8.98 -12.19 -6.03
N VAL A 119 -9.81 -11.64 -5.15
CA VAL A 119 -11.21 -12.05 -4.93
C VAL A 119 -12.11 -10.83 -5.03
N TYR A 120 -13.00 -10.83 -6.01
CA TYR A 120 -14.00 -9.78 -6.20
C TYR A 120 -15.23 -10.03 -5.31
N LYS A 121 -15.71 -8.97 -4.68
CA LYS A 121 -16.95 -8.98 -3.89
C LYS A 121 -18.13 -9.02 -4.84
N THR A 122 -18.99 -10.03 -4.71
CA THR A 122 -20.24 -10.10 -5.45
C THR A 122 -21.19 -9.01 -4.96
N THR A 123 -21.55 -8.08 -5.84
CA THR A 123 -22.69 -7.19 -5.58
C THR A 123 -23.94 -8.01 -5.89
N GLU A 124 -24.58 -8.57 -4.86
CA GLU A 124 -25.93 -9.09 -4.99
C GLU A 124 -26.87 -7.93 -5.37
N LYS A 125 -27.05 -7.71 -6.68
CA LYS A 125 -28.22 -7.00 -7.17
C LYS A 125 -29.41 -7.90 -6.82
N ASN A 126 -30.08 -7.59 -5.72
CA ASN A 126 -31.43 -8.07 -5.44
C ASN A 126 -32.37 -7.62 -6.58
N THR A 127 -32.34 -8.34 -7.71
CA THR A 127 -33.43 -8.28 -8.68
C THR A 127 -34.57 -9.06 -8.06
N SER A 128 -35.34 -8.40 -7.20
CA SER A 128 -36.70 -8.80 -6.89
C SER A 128 -37.48 -8.66 -8.20
N VAL A 129 -37.42 -9.70 -9.02
CA VAL A 129 -38.29 -9.82 -10.18
C VAL A 129 -39.63 -10.24 -9.62
N ALA A 130 -40.53 -9.27 -9.42
CA ALA A 130 -41.93 -9.56 -9.14
C ALA A 130 -42.49 -10.34 -10.34
N VAL A 131 -42.59 -11.66 -10.19
CA VAL A 131 -43.40 -12.49 -11.08
C VAL A 131 -44.83 -12.04 -10.90
N ARG A 132 -45.43 -11.57 -12.00
CA ARG A 132 -46.81 -11.11 -12.09
C ARG A 132 -47.75 -12.30 -12.21
#